data_AF-A0A1Q3PIC9-F1
#
_entry.id   AF-A0A1Q3PIC9-F1
#
_cell.length_a   1.000
_cell.length_b   1.000
_cell.length_c   1.000
_cell.angle_alpha   90.00
_cell.angle_beta   90.00
_cell.angle_gamma   90.00
#
_symmetry.space_group_name_H-M   'P 1'
#
loop_
_entity.id
_entity.type
_entity.pdbx_description
1 polymer ?
#
loop_
_entity_poly.entity_id
_entity_poly.type
_entity_poly.pdbx_seq_one_letter_code
_entity_poly.pdbx_strand_id
1 'polypeptide(L)'
;MTGEVMLTELMISLGAYLGIVDEDFEDRLIIDEDLDGAIALLRGHGLLPVFDDFLRFLSTLIANNPDDFLNGTYATVGTVHLIDFNAADLNKKNRAFSYSDQEFSFFSMKILIDGVTLVDFSDVKYALLWKQMQTYFERSQNFGGNTINIFFDCLRNNDVSKGFVVKYIGDDFEEERHYSYIYLSFLNSSRSVTLPALLNYSNNVLNPVLNYTQNIEYEQYFDIYDVINELNQAPDLLTRFLKLYHVLEYLMYRVYLVDLVGRVGRNKFFVREFITSSESMKKGEKETFIKNFVKIFGGDAGDINNAISGDVNPLIVTFLNDHGLVSAFAAGDINRIAQLIYSVRCSIVHNKESEYHLTISFYDDFLPIIPLVRSLIRIIEKLMIEKIKTNHGNIKYPQRGIQLY
;
A
#
# COMPACT_ATOMS: atom_id res chain seq x y z
N MET A 1 23.79 -13.30 -26.21
CA MET A 1 22.50 -13.54 -26.89
C MET A 1 22.00 -12.21 -27.44
N THR A 2 21.38 -12.15 -28.63
CA THR A 2 20.63 -10.95 -29.09
C THR A 2 19.22 -10.98 -28.51
N GLY A 3 18.49 -9.86 -28.51
CA GLY A 3 17.12 -9.85 -27.98
C GLY A 3 16.15 -10.64 -28.86
N GLU A 4 16.40 -10.67 -30.16
CA GLU A 4 15.73 -11.56 -31.11
C GLU A 4 15.83 -13.04 -30.70
N VAL A 5 17.05 -13.55 -30.50
CA VAL A 5 17.27 -14.94 -30.08
C VAL A 5 16.57 -15.23 -28.74
N MET A 6 16.63 -14.30 -27.78
CA MET A 6 15.96 -14.46 -26.49
C MET A 6 14.43 -14.56 -26.64
N LEU A 7 13.83 -13.73 -27.50
CA LEU A 7 12.40 -13.72 -27.75
C LEU A 7 11.94 -14.99 -28.46
N THR A 8 12.69 -15.45 -29.47
CA THR A 8 12.42 -16.71 -30.16
C THR A 8 12.39 -17.87 -29.16
N GLU A 9 13.42 -17.99 -28.32
CA GLU A 9 13.49 -19.03 -27.28
C GLU A 9 12.36 -18.91 -26.23
N LEU A 10 11.98 -17.69 -25.85
CA LEU A 10 10.84 -17.43 -24.96
C LEU A 10 9.51 -17.90 -25.59
N MET A 11 9.30 -17.63 -26.87
CA MET A 11 8.10 -18.04 -27.60
C MET A 11 8.03 -19.56 -27.79
N ILE A 12 9.16 -20.20 -28.15
CA ILE A 12 9.26 -21.67 -28.21
C ILE A 12 8.93 -22.28 -26.85
N SER A 13 9.51 -21.73 -25.77
CA SER A 13 9.27 -22.20 -24.40
C SER A 13 7.80 -22.05 -24.00
N LEU A 14 7.15 -20.94 -24.37
CA LEU A 14 5.73 -20.72 -24.10
C LEU A 14 4.84 -21.66 -24.90
N GLY A 15 5.11 -21.85 -26.20
CA GLY A 15 4.38 -22.80 -27.05
C GLY A 15 4.45 -24.22 -26.49
N ALA A 16 5.65 -24.67 -26.12
CA ALA A 16 5.87 -25.96 -25.47
C ALA A 16 5.15 -26.07 -24.12
N TYR A 17 5.19 -25.03 -23.28
CA TYR A 17 4.48 -24.98 -21.99
C TYR A 17 2.96 -25.09 -22.16
N LEU A 18 2.41 -24.45 -23.18
CA LEU A 18 0.98 -24.49 -23.50
C LEU A 18 0.55 -25.76 -24.23
N GLY A 19 1.49 -26.62 -24.63
CA GLY A 19 1.21 -27.82 -25.41
C GLY A 19 0.75 -27.52 -26.84
N ILE A 20 1.16 -26.38 -27.39
CA ILE A 20 0.87 -26.00 -28.77
C ILE A 20 1.87 -26.74 -29.66
N VAL A 21 1.36 -27.67 -30.47
CA VAL A 21 2.12 -28.41 -31.47
C VAL A 21 1.63 -27.93 -32.83
N ASP A 22 2.32 -26.96 -33.39
CA ASP A 22 2.02 -26.39 -34.70
C ASP A 22 3.34 -26.28 -35.49
N GLU A 23 3.45 -27.04 -36.58
CA GLU A 23 4.64 -27.04 -37.44
C GLU A 23 4.87 -25.64 -38.05
N ASP A 24 3.79 -24.88 -38.33
CA ASP A 24 3.88 -23.51 -38.85
C ASP A 24 4.40 -22.53 -37.77
N PHE A 25 4.30 -22.86 -36.49
CA PHE A 25 4.76 -22.00 -35.39
C PHE A 25 6.28 -22.02 -35.26
N GLU A 26 6.90 -23.20 -35.28
CA GLU A 26 8.36 -23.31 -35.28
C GLU A 26 8.94 -22.67 -36.55
N ASP A 27 8.32 -22.88 -37.71
CA ASP A 27 8.75 -22.28 -38.98
C ASP A 27 8.66 -20.75 -38.99
N ARG A 28 7.65 -20.15 -38.35
CA ARG A 28 7.52 -18.68 -38.20
C ARG A 28 8.50 -18.07 -37.19
N LEU A 29 9.02 -18.88 -36.28
CA LEU A 29 9.98 -18.47 -35.26
C LEU A 29 11.44 -18.61 -35.70
N ILE A 30 11.71 -19.57 -36.59
CA ILE A 30 13.04 -19.87 -37.14
C ILE A 30 13.40 -18.93 -38.30
N ILE A 31 12.42 -18.20 -38.86
CA ILE A 31 12.63 -17.26 -39.97
C ILE A 31 12.46 -15.84 -39.45
N ASP A 32 13.60 -15.16 -39.27
CA ASP A 32 13.92 -13.82 -38.74
C ASP A 32 13.00 -12.60 -39.08
N GLU A 33 11.77 -12.75 -39.59
CA GLU A 33 10.96 -11.62 -40.09
C GLU A 33 9.49 -11.52 -39.61
N ASP A 34 8.89 -12.51 -38.91
CA ASP A 34 7.45 -12.48 -38.55
C ASP A 34 7.12 -12.82 -37.08
N LEU A 35 7.83 -12.20 -36.13
CA LEU A 35 7.52 -12.33 -34.70
C LEU A 35 6.07 -11.92 -34.38
N ASP A 36 5.54 -10.92 -35.06
CA ASP A 36 4.13 -10.51 -34.93
C ASP A 36 3.18 -11.62 -35.39
N GLY A 37 3.50 -12.32 -36.48
CA GLY A 37 2.73 -13.48 -36.94
C GLY A 37 2.85 -14.70 -36.01
N ALA A 38 4.01 -14.93 -35.39
CA ALA A 38 4.17 -15.96 -34.36
C ALA A 38 3.32 -15.66 -33.11
N ILE A 39 3.31 -14.40 -32.65
CA ILE A 39 2.44 -13.94 -31.56
C ILE A 39 0.96 -14.08 -31.95
N ALA A 40 0.58 -13.68 -33.17
CA ALA A 40 -0.79 -13.80 -33.65
C ALA A 40 -1.25 -15.27 -33.72
N LEU A 41 -0.36 -16.19 -34.12
CA LEU A 41 -0.64 -17.63 -34.15
C LEU A 41 -0.90 -18.17 -32.75
N LEU A 42 -0.02 -17.90 -31.78
CA LEU A 42 -0.22 -18.31 -30.38
C LEU A 42 -1.55 -17.82 -29.80
N ARG A 43 -1.90 -16.56 -30.05
CA ARG A 43 -3.15 -15.97 -29.59
C ARG A 43 -4.39 -16.63 -30.23
N GLY A 44 -4.24 -17.22 -31.41
CA GLY A 44 -5.27 -18.00 -32.09
C GLY A 44 -5.69 -19.29 -31.36
N HIS A 45 -4.89 -19.80 -30.42
CA HIS A 45 -5.16 -21.05 -29.69
C HIS A 45 -6.09 -20.89 -28.47
N GLY A 46 -6.73 -19.74 -28.28
CA GLY A 46 -7.70 -19.55 -27.18
C GLY A 46 -7.04 -19.58 -25.80
N LEU A 47 -6.01 -18.74 -25.63
CA LEU A 47 -5.19 -18.68 -24.43
C LEU A 47 -5.98 -18.26 -23.18
N LEU A 48 -5.47 -18.63 -22.00
CA LEU A 48 -5.93 -18.02 -20.75
C LEU A 48 -5.69 -16.50 -20.81
N PRO A 49 -6.56 -15.67 -20.20
CA PRO A 49 -6.44 -14.21 -20.26
C PRO A 49 -5.05 -13.68 -19.89
N VAL A 50 -4.40 -14.27 -18.88
CA VAL A 50 -3.05 -13.86 -18.45
C VAL A 50 -1.98 -14.06 -19.52
N PHE A 51 -2.08 -15.12 -20.35
CA PHE A 51 -1.13 -15.37 -21.43
C PHE A 51 -1.46 -14.53 -22.67
N ASP A 52 -2.74 -14.26 -22.95
CA ASP A 52 -3.11 -13.30 -24.00
C ASP A 52 -2.61 -11.89 -23.66
N ASP A 53 -2.79 -11.46 -22.41
CA ASP A 53 -2.25 -10.19 -21.91
C ASP A 53 -0.73 -10.14 -22.00
N PHE A 54 -0.03 -11.21 -21.58
CA PHE A 54 1.42 -11.30 -21.67
C PHE A 54 1.91 -11.10 -23.11
N LEU A 55 1.32 -11.81 -24.08
CA LEU A 55 1.67 -11.68 -25.49
C LEU A 55 1.32 -10.30 -26.07
N ARG A 56 0.19 -9.73 -25.66
CA ARG A 56 -0.23 -8.38 -26.07
C ARG A 56 0.77 -7.32 -25.59
N PHE A 57 1.17 -7.37 -24.32
CA PHE A 57 2.16 -6.44 -23.77
C PHE A 57 3.54 -6.63 -24.39
N LEU A 58 3.92 -7.87 -24.68
CA LEU A 58 5.17 -8.18 -25.38
C LEU A 58 5.19 -7.60 -26.80
N SER A 59 4.14 -7.83 -27.60
CA SER A 59 4.01 -7.25 -28.96
C SER A 59 4.05 -5.72 -28.91
N THR A 60 3.37 -5.10 -27.94
CA THR A 60 3.39 -3.64 -27.74
C THR A 60 4.80 -3.13 -27.46
N LEU A 61 5.57 -3.82 -26.63
CA LEU A 61 6.96 -3.45 -26.33
C LEU A 61 7.88 -3.53 -27.55
N ILE A 62 7.77 -4.61 -28.32
CA ILE A 62 8.56 -4.83 -29.54
C ILE A 62 8.28 -3.72 -30.55
N ALA A 63 7.00 -3.42 -30.79
CA ALA A 63 6.59 -2.36 -31.70
C ALA A 63 7.10 -0.97 -31.28
N ASN A 64 7.19 -0.71 -29.97
CA ASN A 64 7.61 0.57 -29.43
C ASN A 64 9.14 0.75 -29.37
N ASN A 65 9.94 -0.33 -29.34
CA ASN A 65 11.40 -0.25 -29.16
C ASN A 65 12.17 -1.25 -30.06
N PRO A 66 11.94 -1.29 -31.38
CA PRO A 66 12.50 -2.33 -32.24
C PRO A 66 14.03 -2.41 -32.20
N ASP A 67 14.74 -1.28 -32.16
CA ASP A 67 16.20 -1.24 -32.17
C ASP A 67 16.84 -1.81 -30.89
N ASP A 68 16.28 -1.51 -29.72
CA ASP A 68 16.76 -2.03 -28.43
C ASP A 68 16.57 -3.54 -28.32
N PHE A 69 15.52 -4.06 -28.96
CA PHE A 69 15.17 -5.48 -28.95
C PHE A 69 15.96 -6.30 -29.98
N LEU A 70 16.24 -5.76 -31.15
CA LEU A 70 16.94 -6.50 -32.21
C LEU A 70 18.46 -6.46 -32.03
N ASN A 71 19.01 -5.34 -31.55
CA ASN A 71 20.46 -5.10 -31.57
C ASN A 71 21.14 -5.06 -30.19
N GLY A 72 20.36 -5.15 -29.10
CA GLY A 72 20.89 -5.18 -27.74
C GLY A 72 21.71 -6.44 -27.47
N THR A 73 22.99 -6.27 -27.09
CA THR A 73 23.81 -7.38 -26.60
C THR A 73 23.62 -7.54 -25.10
N TYR A 74 23.16 -8.71 -24.67
CA TYR A 74 23.02 -9.03 -23.26
C TYR A 74 24.35 -9.54 -22.71
N ALA A 75 24.77 -9.00 -21.56
CA ALA A 75 25.94 -9.50 -20.84
C ALA A 75 25.70 -10.95 -20.46
N THR A 76 26.66 -11.85 -20.70
CA THR A 76 26.58 -13.32 -20.51
C THR A 76 27.15 -13.82 -19.18
N VAL A 77 27.22 -12.99 -18.14
CA VAL A 77 27.64 -13.39 -16.79
C VAL A 77 26.46 -13.57 -15.82
N GLY A 78 26.48 -14.59 -14.96
CA GLY A 78 25.57 -14.72 -13.81
C GLY A 78 24.77 -16.03 -13.74
N THR A 79 24.28 -16.36 -12.54
CA THR A 79 23.47 -17.56 -12.21
C THR A 79 22.04 -17.17 -11.89
N VAL A 80 21.08 -18.01 -12.30
CA VAL A 80 19.65 -17.83 -12.00
C VAL A 80 19.31 -18.45 -10.66
N HIS A 81 18.56 -17.72 -9.84
CA HIS A 81 18.01 -18.20 -8.57
C HIS A 81 16.54 -17.85 -8.44
N LEU A 82 15.82 -18.66 -7.66
CA LEU A 82 14.44 -18.45 -7.28
C LEU A 82 14.40 -18.14 -5.78
N ILE A 83 13.53 -17.23 -5.37
CA ILE A 83 13.18 -16.99 -3.98
C ILE A 83 11.74 -17.45 -3.77
N ASP A 84 11.51 -18.35 -2.81
CA ASP A 84 10.17 -18.82 -2.45
C ASP A 84 9.69 -18.14 -1.16
N PHE A 85 8.80 -17.16 -1.30
CA PHE A 85 8.27 -16.44 -0.14
C PHE A 85 7.23 -17.22 0.68
N ASN A 86 6.94 -18.48 0.31
CA ASN A 86 6.21 -19.40 1.18
C ASN A 86 7.14 -20.07 2.22
N ALA A 87 8.46 -19.99 2.04
CA ALA A 87 9.43 -20.51 3.01
C ALA A 87 9.26 -19.81 4.37
N ALA A 88 9.46 -20.55 5.47
CA ALA A 88 9.14 -20.08 6.81
C ALA A 88 9.94 -18.83 7.22
N ASP A 89 11.19 -18.75 6.79
CA ASP A 89 12.13 -17.64 6.96
C ASP A 89 11.79 -16.43 6.09
N LEU A 90 11.12 -16.63 4.96
CA LEU A 90 10.76 -15.58 4.01
C LEU A 90 9.28 -15.16 4.04
N ASN A 91 8.47 -15.87 4.81
CA ASN A 91 7.05 -15.59 4.93
C ASN A 91 6.81 -14.13 5.32
N LYS A 92 5.84 -13.49 4.65
CA LYS A 92 5.50 -12.06 4.81
C LYS A 92 6.59 -11.06 4.40
N LYS A 93 7.70 -11.50 3.79
CA LYS A 93 8.79 -10.60 3.33
C LYS A 93 8.65 -10.15 1.88
N ASN A 94 7.83 -10.80 1.06
CA ASN A 94 7.67 -10.43 -0.36
C ASN A 94 7.14 -9.01 -0.55
N ARG A 95 7.83 -8.22 -1.39
CA ARG A 95 7.47 -6.84 -1.74
C ARG A 95 7.35 -6.72 -3.26
N ALA A 96 6.42 -5.89 -3.72
CA ALA A 96 6.20 -5.61 -5.13
C ALA A 96 7.24 -4.59 -5.64
N PHE A 97 8.42 -5.08 -6.05
CA PHE A 97 9.46 -4.26 -6.65
C PHE A 97 10.33 -5.06 -7.63
N SER A 98 11.09 -4.31 -8.42
CA SER A 98 12.20 -4.82 -9.22
C SER A 98 13.45 -3.97 -8.99
N TYR A 99 14.62 -4.58 -9.13
CA TYR A 99 15.89 -3.94 -8.84
C TYR A 99 17.00 -4.52 -9.71
N SER A 100 18.01 -3.71 -10.01
CA SER A 100 19.25 -4.23 -10.58
C SER A 100 20.42 -3.28 -10.28
N ASP A 101 21.58 -3.87 -10.06
CA ASP A 101 22.87 -3.22 -9.91
C ASP A 101 23.97 -4.06 -10.57
N GLN A 102 25.22 -3.90 -10.14
CA GLN A 102 26.36 -4.65 -10.66
C GLN A 102 26.43 -6.10 -10.14
N GLU A 103 25.70 -6.44 -9.08
CA GLU A 103 25.72 -7.75 -8.43
C GLU A 103 24.45 -8.57 -8.71
N PHE A 104 23.30 -7.91 -8.87
CA PHE A 104 21.99 -8.55 -8.98
C PHE A 104 21.09 -7.94 -10.06
N SER A 105 20.18 -8.76 -10.56
CA SER A 105 18.90 -8.36 -11.16
C SER A 105 17.80 -9.14 -10.46
N PHE A 106 16.71 -8.47 -10.10
CA PHE A 106 15.61 -9.03 -9.34
C PHE A 106 14.26 -8.47 -9.80
N PHE A 107 13.24 -9.33 -9.84
CA PHE A 107 11.86 -8.90 -9.83
C PHE A 107 10.99 -9.90 -9.06
N SER A 108 9.96 -9.39 -8.37
CA SER A 108 8.95 -10.20 -7.70
C SER A 108 7.74 -10.43 -8.61
N MET A 109 7.12 -11.61 -8.59
CA MET A 109 5.82 -11.81 -9.27
C MET A 109 4.74 -10.86 -8.76
N LYS A 110 4.88 -10.37 -7.52
CA LYS A 110 3.96 -9.42 -6.91
C LYS A 110 3.94 -8.04 -7.59
N ILE A 111 4.99 -7.65 -8.33
CA ILE A 111 4.96 -6.42 -9.13
C ILE A 111 4.30 -6.64 -10.50
N LEU A 112 4.26 -7.88 -10.98
CA LEU A 112 3.70 -8.25 -12.27
C LEU A 112 2.21 -8.54 -12.20
N ILE A 113 1.69 -8.97 -11.07
CA ILE A 113 0.28 -9.35 -10.90
C ILE A 113 -0.36 -8.42 -9.88
N ASP A 114 -1.37 -7.66 -10.31
CA ASP A 114 -2.25 -6.89 -9.43
C ASP A 114 -3.60 -7.60 -9.34
N GLY A 115 -3.86 -8.23 -8.20
CA GLY A 115 -5.02 -9.10 -8.01
C GLY A 115 -4.98 -10.33 -8.93
N VAL A 116 -5.81 -10.32 -9.97
CA VAL A 116 -5.87 -11.38 -11.00
C VAL A 116 -5.45 -10.89 -12.38
N THR A 117 -5.04 -9.62 -12.47
CA THR A 117 -4.68 -8.97 -13.73
C THR A 117 -3.17 -8.84 -13.86
N LEU A 118 -2.67 -9.13 -15.05
CA LEU A 118 -1.28 -8.87 -15.38
C LEU A 118 -1.09 -7.36 -15.55
N VAL A 119 -0.09 -6.82 -14.86
CA VAL A 119 0.33 -5.43 -15.01
C VAL A 119 0.87 -5.24 -16.42
N ASP A 120 0.41 -4.17 -17.08
CA ASP A 120 0.88 -3.78 -18.40
C ASP A 120 2.33 -3.32 -18.35
N PHE A 121 3.25 -4.29 -18.46
CA PHE A 121 4.69 -4.05 -18.45
C PHE A 121 5.20 -3.34 -19.71
N SER A 122 4.32 -3.04 -20.68
CA SER A 122 4.64 -2.21 -21.85
C SER A 122 4.58 -0.70 -21.55
N ASP A 123 3.93 -0.30 -20.46
CA ASP A 123 3.93 1.08 -19.99
C ASP A 123 5.36 1.50 -19.59
N VAL A 124 5.77 2.70 -20.03
CA VAL A 124 7.11 3.27 -19.80
C VAL A 124 7.50 3.29 -18.32
N LYS A 125 6.54 3.38 -17.40
CA LYS A 125 6.80 3.34 -15.95
C LYS A 125 7.35 1.99 -15.47
N TYR A 126 7.15 0.92 -16.24
CA TYR A 126 7.66 -0.43 -15.96
C TYR A 126 8.85 -0.83 -16.85
N ALA A 127 9.46 0.10 -17.59
CA ALA A 127 10.63 -0.19 -18.43
C ALA A 127 11.76 -0.87 -17.65
N LEU A 128 11.95 -0.51 -16.38
CA LEU A 128 12.93 -1.15 -15.51
C LEU A 128 12.57 -2.63 -15.29
N LEU A 129 11.34 -2.92 -14.86
CA LEU A 129 10.82 -4.27 -14.62
C LEU A 129 11.05 -5.18 -15.84
N TRP A 130 10.69 -4.70 -17.02
CA TRP A 130 10.92 -5.43 -18.26
C TRP A 130 12.39 -5.79 -18.47
N LYS A 131 13.31 -4.85 -18.23
CA LYS A 131 14.75 -5.11 -18.33
C LYS A 131 15.23 -6.21 -17.37
N GLN A 132 14.66 -6.31 -16.16
CA GLN A 132 14.98 -7.42 -15.25
C GLN A 132 14.42 -8.74 -15.75
N MET A 133 13.20 -8.75 -16.30
CA MET A 133 12.60 -9.94 -16.92
C MET A 133 13.44 -10.44 -18.10
N GLN A 134 13.85 -9.54 -19.00
CA GLN A 134 14.75 -9.88 -20.12
C GLN A 134 16.04 -10.55 -19.63
N THR A 135 16.67 -9.97 -18.60
CA THR A 135 17.88 -10.53 -18.00
C THR A 135 17.63 -11.95 -17.48
N TYR A 136 16.50 -12.17 -16.80
CA TYR A 136 16.14 -13.51 -16.30
C TYR A 136 15.86 -14.51 -17.42
N PHE A 137 15.13 -14.11 -18.48
CA PHE A 137 14.81 -14.99 -19.60
C PHE A 137 16.07 -15.39 -20.38
N GLU A 138 16.93 -14.43 -20.71
CA GLU A 138 18.22 -14.70 -21.39
C GLU A 138 19.08 -15.69 -20.59
N ARG A 139 19.09 -15.55 -19.27
CA ARG A 139 19.83 -16.44 -18.38
C ARG A 139 19.22 -17.82 -18.26
N SER A 140 17.90 -17.90 -18.13
CA SER A 140 17.18 -19.16 -17.92
C SER A 140 17.41 -20.15 -19.06
N GLN A 141 17.58 -19.66 -20.30
CA GLN A 141 17.86 -20.51 -21.46
C GLN A 141 19.27 -21.11 -21.44
N ASN A 142 20.27 -20.38 -20.93
CA ASN A 142 21.66 -20.84 -20.90
C ASN A 142 21.95 -21.91 -19.83
N PHE A 143 21.09 -22.05 -18.81
CA PHE A 143 21.31 -22.97 -17.69
C PHE A 143 20.69 -24.37 -17.89
N GLY A 144 20.09 -24.65 -19.04
CA GLY A 144 19.59 -25.99 -19.37
C GLY A 144 18.49 -26.47 -18.41
N GLY A 145 17.26 -26.00 -18.62
CA GLY A 145 16.07 -26.62 -18.04
C GLY A 145 15.07 -25.65 -17.42
N ASN A 146 13.78 -25.87 -17.73
CA ASN A 146 12.51 -25.62 -17.01
C ASN A 146 12.30 -24.40 -16.06
N THR A 147 13.28 -23.53 -15.82
CA THR A 147 13.17 -22.37 -14.91
C THR A 147 12.22 -21.32 -15.47
N ILE A 148 12.14 -21.20 -16.79
CA ILE A 148 11.13 -20.36 -17.44
C ILE A 148 9.71 -20.90 -17.26
N ASN A 149 9.55 -22.23 -17.14
CA ASN A 149 8.25 -22.83 -16.86
C ASN A 149 7.78 -22.51 -15.44
N ILE A 150 8.68 -22.28 -14.48
CA ILE A 150 8.30 -21.76 -13.15
C ILE A 150 7.67 -20.36 -13.29
N PHE A 151 8.20 -19.50 -14.15
CA PHE A 151 7.59 -18.20 -14.44
C PHE A 151 6.19 -18.35 -15.07
N PHE A 152 6.03 -19.25 -16.04
CA PHE A 152 4.72 -19.53 -16.64
C PHE A 152 3.73 -20.16 -15.66
N ASP A 153 4.18 -21.04 -14.77
CA ASP A 153 3.38 -21.60 -13.68
C ASP A 153 2.90 -20.48 -12.73
N CYS A 154 3.76 -19.49 -12.46
CA CYS A 154 3.36 -18.34 -11.65
C CYS A 154 2.27 -17.51 -12.33
N LEU A 155 2.42 -17.23 -13.64
CA LEU A 155 1.39 -16.53 -14.41
C LEU A 155 0.07 -17.32 -14.45
N ARG A 156 0.12 -18.61 -14.77
CA ARG A 156 -1.06 -19.47 -14.89
C ARG A 156 -1.85 -19.54 -13.59
N ASN A 157 -1.16 -19.62 -12.46
CA ASN A 157 -1.78 -19.84 -11.14
C ASN A 157 -2.01 -18.54 -10.36
N ASN A 158 -1.68 -17.37 -10.92
CA ASN A 158 -1.59 -16.11 -10.19
C ASN A 158 -0.72 -16.21 -8.91
N ASP A 159 0.37 -16.97 -8.98
CA ASP A 159 1.28 -17.16 -7.86
C ASP A 159 2.22 -15.96 -7.71
N VAL A 160 1.90 -15.10 -6.76
CA VAL A 160 2.72 -13.94 -6.40
C VAL A 160 3.83 -14.27 -5.41
N SER A 161 3.96 -15.53 -4.96
CA SER A 161 4.90 -15.94 -3.90
C SER A 161 6.34 -16.14 -4.37
N LYS A 162 6.65 -15.88 -5.63
CA LYS A 162 7.99 -16.07 -6.19
C LYS A 162 8.70 -14.77 -6.50
N GLY A 163 10.02 -14.78 -6.29
CA GLY A 163 10.95 -13.75 -6.76
C GLY A 163 12.03 -14.37 -7.63
N PHE A 164 12.39 -13.70 -8.72
CA PHE A 164 13.37 -14.18 -9.68
C PHE A 164 14.64 -13.34 -9.58
N VAL A 165 15.79 -14.01 -9.45
CA VAL A 165 17.09 -13.37 -9.27
C VAL A 165 18.05 -13.84 -10.36
N VAL A 166 18.81 -12.92 -10.91
CA VAL A 166 20.07 -13.19 -11.60
C VAL A 166 21.18 -12.61 -10.74
N LYS A 167 22.11 -13.46 -10.29
CA LYS A 167 23.29 -13.06 -9.53
C LYS A 167 24.50 -13.03 -10.45
N TYR A 168 25.11 -11.87 -10.63
CA TYR A 168 26.22 -11.69 -11.57
C TYR A 168 27.58 -12.13 -11.03
N ILE A 169 27.76 -12.13 -9.70
CA ILE A 169 29.07 -12.36 -9.06
C ILE A 169 28.98 -13.43 -7.98
N GLY A 170 29.86 -14.43 -8.07
CA GLY A 170 30.04 -15.51 -7.08
C GLY A 170 28.95 -16.58 -7.10
N ASP A 171 29.24 -17.74 -6.49
CA ASP A 171 28.41 -18.95 -6.65
C ASP A 171 27.41 -19.19 -5.51
N ASP A 172 27.68 -18.71 -4.30
CA ASP A 172 26.80 -18.93 -3.16
C ASP A 172 25.54 -18.06 -3.23
N PHE A 173 24.37 -18.65 -2.98
CA PHE A 173 23.11 -17.92 -2.85
C PHE A 173 22.33 -18.40 -1.62
N GLU A 174 21.94 -17.44 -0.80
CA GLU A 174 21.15 -17.63 0.42
C GLU A 174 19.96 -16.69 0.33
N GLU A 175 18.76 -17.24 0.14
CA GLU A 175 17.58 -16.49 -0.28
C GLU A 175 17.28 -15.30 0.64
N GLU A 176 17.23 -15.51 1.96
CA GLU A 176 16.93 -14.45 2.93
C GLU A 176 17.97 -13.32 2.92
N ARG A 177 19.26 -13.68 2.98
CA ARG A 177 20.35 -12.70 3.02
C ARG A 177 20.40 -11.85 1.76
N HIS A 178 20.33 -12.51 0.59
CA HIS A 178 20.44 -11.83 -0.69
C HIS A 178 19.18 -11.01 -0.98
N TYR A 179 17.98 -11.52 -0.67
CA TYR A 179 16.75 -10.74 -0.77
C TYR A 179 16.80 -9.49 0.12
N SER A 180 17.27 -9.63 1.36
CA SER A 180 17.39 -8.51 2.30
C SER A 180 18.36 -7.44 1.78
N TYR A 181 19.50 -7.84 1.21
CA TYR A 181 20.44 -6.92 0.55
C TYR A 181 19.79 -6.24 -0.66
N ILE A 182 19.20 -7.01 -1.59
CA ILE A 182 18.53 -6.49 -2.79
C ILE A 182 17.46 -5.45 -2.41
N TYR A 183 16.66 -5.74 -1.38
CA TYR A 183 15.63 -4.81 -0.93
C TYR A 183 16.23 -3.56 -0.27
N LEU A 184 17.28 -3.70 0.54
CA LEU A 184 18.01 -2.56 1.10
C LEU A 184 18.59 -1.67 -0.02
N SER A 185 19.24 -2.27 -1.02
CA SER A 185 19.83 -1.54 -2.14
C SER A 185 18.79 -0.82 -3.01
N PHE A 186 17.61 -1.44 -3.18
CA PHE A 186 16.45 -0.78 -3.78
C PHE A 186 16.03 0.47 -2.99
N LEU A 187 15.84 0.35 -1.67
CA LEU A 187 15.43 1.46 -0.82
C LEU A 187 16.50 2.56 -0.70
N ASN A 188 17.78 2.17 -0.65
CA ASN A 188 18.93 3.10 -0.59
C ASN A 188 19.04 4.00 -1.83
N SER A 189 18.39 3.61 -2.92
CA SER A 189 18.31 4.41 -4.16
C SER A 189 17.14 5.41 -4.16
N SER A 190 16.59 5.74 -2.98
CA SER A 190 15.38 6.57 -2.81
C SER A 190 14.17 6.07 -3.59
N ARG A 191 14.11 4.76 -3.85
CA ARG A 191 12.96 4.10 -4.49
C ARG A 191 12.00 3.60 -3.43
N SER A 192 10.73 3.51 -3.78
CA SER A 192 9.68 2.97 -2.93
C SER A 192 8.92 1.88 -3.69
N VAL A 193 8.37 0.93 -2.94
CA VAL A 193 7.49 -0.09 -3.51
C VAL A 193 6.26 0.59 -4.11
N THR A 194 5.75 0.05 -5.22
CA THR A 194 4.53 0.57 -5.82
C THR A 194 3.37 0.39 -4.84
N LEU A 195 2.68 1.50 -4.53
CA LEU A 195 1.51 1.46 -3.67
C LEU A 195 0.32 0.88 -4.46
N PRO A 196 -0.40 -0.12 -3.92
CA PRO A 196 -1.57 -0.65 -4.58
C PRO A 196 -2.68 0.41 -4.66
N ALA A 197 -3.46 0.39 -5.73
CA ALA A 197 -4.51 1.40 -5.97
C ALA A 197 -5.53 1.47 -4.83
N LEU A 198 -5.80 0.34 -4.16
CA LEU A 198 -6.70 0.25 -3.02
C LEU A 198 -6.21 1.01 -1.77
N LEU A 199 -4.93 1.39 -1.69
CA LEU A 199 -4.39 2.24 -0.63
C LEU A 199 -4.36 3.72 -1.02
N ASN A 200 -4.50 4.05 -2.29
CA ASN A 200 -4.60 5.45 -2.71
C ASN A 200 -5.81 6.12 -2.06
N TYR A 201 -5.66 7.41 -1.76
CA TYR A 201 -6.76 8.21 -1.22
C TYR A 201 -6.84 9.56 -1.94
N SER A 202 -7.98 9.80 -2.60
CA SER A 202 -8.17 10.96 -3.49
C SER A 202 -9.42 11.78 -3.17
N ASN A 203 -10.04 11.58 -1.99
CA ASN A 203 -11.21 12.39 -1.64
C ASN A 203 -10.77 13.81 -1.26
N ASN A 204 -11.27 14.80 -2.01
CA ASN A 204 -10.81 16.20 -1.91
C ASN A 204 -11.76 17.09 -1.10
N VAL A 205 -12.93 16.59 -0.72
CA VAL A 205 -13.92 17.37 0.04
C VAL A 205 -14.21 16.66 1.36
N LEU A 206 -13.79 17.29 2.47
CA LEU A 206 -13.98 16.75 3.82
C LEU A 206 -15.45 16.82 4.24
N ASN A 207 -16.14 17.92 3.96
CA ASN A 207 -17.57 18.07 4.20
C ASN A 207 -18.23 18.81 3.02
N PRO A 208 -19.22 18.19 2.34
CA PRO A 208 -19.85 18.79 1.17
C PRO A 208 -20.82 19.93 1.50
N VAL A 209 -21.16 20.14 2.78
CA VAL A 209 -22.13 21.14 3.25
C VAL A 209 -21.46 22.12 4.21
N LEU A 210 -20.51 22.92 3.70
CA LEU A 210 -19.84 23.99 4.45
C LEU A 210 -20.28 25.37 3.94
N ASN A 211 -21.09 26.07 4.75
CA ASN A 211 -21.53 27.45 4.47
C ASN A 211 -21.01 28.36 5.59
N TYR A 212 -20.59 29.58 5.23
CA TYR A 212 -20.19 30.59 6.19
C TYR A 212 -21.36 30.96 7.11
N THR A 213 -21.12 30.95 8.42
CA THR A 213 -22.08 31.36 9.44
C THR A 213 -21.43 32.40 10.34
N GLN A 214 -22.00 33.60 10.39
CA GLN A 214 -21.39 34.77 11.05
C GLN A 214 -21.07 34.57 12.54
N ASN A 215 -21.84 33.74 13.25
CA ASN A 215 -21.71 33.55 14.69
C ASN A 215 -20.77 32.39 15.09
N ILE A 216 -20.00 31.85 14.14
CA ILE A 216 -19.05 30.77 14.37
C ILE A 216 -17.64 31.33 14.47
N GLU A 217 -16.93 31.04 15.57
CA GLU A 217 -15.57 31.53 15.81
C GLU A 217 -14.52 30.66 15.11
N TYR A 218 -14.53 30.68 13.77
CA TYR A 218 -13.59 29.93 12.94
C TYR A 218 -12.12 30.24 13.27
N GLU A 219 -11.81 31.45 13.73
CA GLU A 219 -10.44 31.84 14.06
C GLU A 219 -9.83 31.01 15.21
N GLN A 220 -10.66 30.39 16.06
CA GLN A 220 -10.15 29.61 17.19
C GLN A 220 -9.42 28.33 16.75
N TYR A 221 -9.65 27.85 15.53
CA TYR A 221 -9.17 26.55 15.05
C TYR A 221 -8.01 26.68 14.05
N PHE A 222 -7.35 27.84 13.99
CA PHE A 222 -6.32 28.10 12.97
C PHE A 222 -5.19 27.08 12.99
N ASP A 223 -4.67 26.71 14.17
CA ASP A 223 -3.63 25.68 14.32
C ASP A 223 -4.07 24.30 13.78
N ILE A 224 -5.38 24.02 13.80
CA ILE A 224 -5.93 22.78 13.25
C ILE A 224 -5.98 22.85 11.72
N TYR A 225 -6.16 24.03 11.13
CA TYR A 225 -6.25 24.19 9.68
C TYR A 225 -4.95 23.80 8.97
N ASP A 226 -3.79 24.05 9.58
CA ASP A 226 -2.51 23.60 9.02
C ASP A 226 -2.42 22.07 8.96
N VAL A 227 -2.90 21.38 10.01
CA VAL A 227 -2.95 19.90 10.03
C VAL A 227 -4.01 19.36 9.06
N ILE A 228 -5.14 20.06 8.90
CA ILE A 228 -6.15 19.74 7.88
C ILE A 228 -5.57 19.92 6.47
N ASN A 229 -4.72 20.92 6.26
CA ASN A 229 -4.02 21.09 4.98
C ASN A 229 -3.08 19.90 4.72
N GLU A 230 -2.32 19.45 5.71
CA GLU A 230 -1.51 18.21 5.59
C GLU A 230 -2.37 16.97 5.34
N LEU A 231 -3.53 16.86 5.99
CA LEU A 231 -4.51 15.78 5.76
C LEU A 231 -4.97 15.75 4.29
N ASN A 232 -5.24 16.92 3.69
CA ASN A 232 -5.65 17.03 2.30
C ASN A 232 -4.51 16.66 1.32
N GLN A 233 -3.26 16.79 1.73
CA GLN A 233 -2.08 16.43 0.94
C GLN A 233 -1.65 14.97 1.11
N ALA A 234 -2.26 14.23 2.05
CA ALA A 234 -1.89 12.85 2.31
C ALA A 234 -2.29 11.93 1.13
N PRO A 235 -1.32 11.25 0.48
CA PRO A 235 -1.57 10.53 -0.78
C PRO A 235 -2.20 9.13 -0.57
N ASP A 236 -1.99 8.54 0.60
CA ASP A 236 -2.38 7.17 0.92
C ASP A 236 -3.22 7.06 2.19
N LEU A 237 -3.90 5.92 2.33
CA LEU A 237 -4.81 5.62 3.41
C LEU A 237 -4.19 5.75 4.81
N LEU A 238 -2.97 5.23 5.02
CA LEU A 238 -2.36 5.18 6.35
C LEU A 238 -1.83 6.56 6.74
N THR A 239 -1.15 7.26 5.82
CA THR A 239 -0.71 8.64 6.06
C THR A 239 -1.91 9.54 6.32
N ARG A 240 -3.00 9.37 5.56
CA ARG A 240 -4.21 10.15 5.76
C ARG A 240 -4.87 9.85 7.11
N PHE A 241 -4.93 8.59 7.50
CA PHE A 241 -5.41 8.19 8.82
C PHE A 241 -4.59 8.86 9.94
N LEU A 242 -3.26 8.89 9.83
CA LEU A 242 -2.41 9.55 10.82
C LEU A 242 -2.64 11.06 10.89
N LYS A 243 -2.74 11.74 9.74
CA LYS A 243 -3.04 13.18 9.72
C LYS A 243 -4.43 13.47 10.29
N LEU A 244 -5.42 12.61 10.05
CA LEU A 244 -6.74 12.70 10.65
C LEU A 244 -6.65 12.52 12.17
N TYR A 245 -5.91 11.51 12.63
CA TYR A 245 -5.68 11.28 14.05
C TYR A 245 -5.00 12.49 14.70
N HIS A 246 -4.03 13.13 14.05
CA HIS A 246 -3.41 14.35 14.57
C HIS A 246 -4.47 15.45 14.78
N VAL A 247 -5.40 15.65 13.83
CA VAL A 247 -6.49 16.60 14.06
C VAL A 247 -7.37 16.17 15.23
N LEU A 248 -7.73 14.89 15.33
CA LEU A 248 -8.49 14.37 16.47
C LEU A 248 -7.77 14.62 17.78
N GLU A 249 -6.45 14.40 17.85
CA GLU A 249 -5.63 14.67 19.01
C GLU A 249 -5.73 16.14 19.44
N TYR A 250 -5.61 17.08 18.49
CA TYR A 250 -5.86 18.51 18.78
C TYR A 250 -7.26 18.73 19.37
N LEU A 251 -8.30 18.13 18.80
CA LEU A 251 -9.67 18.23 19.34
C LEU A 251 -9.79 17.61 20.74
N MET A 252 -9.16 16.46 20.99
CA MET A 252 -9.15 15.81 22.30
C MET A 252 -8.47 16.67 23.36
N TYR A 253 -7.34 17.32 23.01
CA TYR A 253 -6.68 18.28 23.90
C TYR A 253 -7.52 19.54 24.13
N ARG A 254 -8.27 19.99 23.11
CA ARG A 254 -9.18 21.13 23.26
C ARG A 254 -10.29 20.87 24.27
N VAL A 255 -10.85 19.66 24.32
CA VAL A 255 -11.83 19.30 25.37
C VAL A 255 -11.28 19.58 26.76
N TYR A 256 -10.04 19.18 26.99
CA TYR A 256 -9.38 19.45 28.25
C TYR A 256 -9.16 20.95 28.50
N LEU A 257 -8.68 21.69 27.49
CA LEU A 257 -8.43 23.13 27.62
C LEU A 257 -9.70 23.94 27.88
N VAL A 258 -10.82 23.57 27.24
CA VAL A 258 -12.13 24.19 27.49
C VAL A 258 -12.56 23.96 28.93
N ASP A 259 -12.47 22.71 29.43
CA ASP A 259 -12.76 22.36 30.83
C ASP A 259 -11.85 23.11 31.82
N LEU A 260 -10.57 23.31 31.48
CA LEU A 260 -9.61 24.05 32.30
C LEU A 260 -9.93 25.55 32.36
N VAL A 261 -10.13 26.19 31.20
CA VAL A 261 -10.46 27.62 31.12
C VAL A 261 -11.78 27.92 31.83
N GLY A 262 -12.78 27.02 31.71
CA GLY A 262 -14.06 27.15 32.41
C GLY A 262 -13.92 27.11 33.94
N ARG A 263 -13.00 26.28 34.47
CA ARG A 263 -12.77 26.16 35.93
C ARG A 263 -11.89 27.27 36.51
N VAL A 264 -10.81 27.61 35.82
CA VAL A 264 -9.73 28.45 36.37
C VAL A 264 -9.85 29.91 35.90
N GLY A 265 -10.57 30.19 34.82
CA GLY A 265 -10.68 31.54 34.25
C GLY A 265 -9.29 32.09 33.89
N ARG A 266 -9.00 33.35 34.26
CA ARG A 266 -7.68 34.00 34.09
C ARG A 266 -6.79 33.91 35.33
N ASN A 267 -6.96 32.88 36.15
CA ASN A 267 -6.28 32.81 37.44
C ASN A 267 -4.79 32.42 37.28
N LYS A 268 -3.93 32.90 38.20
CA LYS A 268 -2.46 32.74 38.15
C LYS A 268 -1.99 31.28 38.21
N PHE A 269 -2.89 30.34 38.50
CA PHE A 269 -2.61 28.90 38.59
C PHE A 269 -2.84 28.14 37.28
N PHE A 270 -3.30 28.80 36.21
CA PHE A 270 -3.61 28.18 34.93
C PHE A 270 -2.46 27.31 34.40
N VAL A 271 -1.24 27.85 34.36
CA VAL A 271 -0.05 27.13 33.85
C VAL A 271 0.25 25.88 34.68
N ARG A 272 0.11 25.95 36.01
CA ARG A 272 0.38 24.82 36.90
C ARG A 272 -0.65 23.71 36.76
N GLU A 273 -1.93 24.07 36.66
CA GLU A 273 -3.01 23.09 36.44
C GLU A 273 -2.93 22.48 35.03
N PHE A 274 -2.54 23.26 34.03
CA PHE A 274 -2.27 22.78 32.68
C PHE A 274 -1.17 21.71 32.68
N ILE A 275 -0.02 21.98 33.30
CA ILE A 275 1.10 21.00 33.38
C ILE A 275 0.64 19.72 34.08
N THR A 276 0.03 19.85 35.26
CA THR A 276 -0.40 18.71 36.08
C THR A 276 -1.37 17.80 35.32
N SER A 277 -2.28 18.41 34.55
CA SER A 277 -3.27 17.64 33.82
C SER A 277 -2.74 17.10 32.50
N SER A 278 -1.84 17.82 31.82
CA SER A 278 -1.13 17.33 30.63
C SER A 278 -0.36 16.04 30.96
N GLU A 279 0.31 16.00 32.11
CA GLU A 279 0.97 14.78 32.61
C GLU A 279 -0.02 13.64 32.89
N SER A 280 -1.20 13.97 33.43
CA SER A 280 -2.27 12.99 33.65
C SER A 280 -2.82 12.43 32.33
N MET A 281 -2.94 13.25 31.28
CA MET A 281 -3.38 12.79 29.96
C MET A 281 -2.38 11.83 29.33
N LYS A 282 -1.08 12.04 29.54
CA LYS A 282 -0.03 11.13 29.05
C LYS A 282 -0.07 9.76 29.74
N LYS A 283 -0.41 9.69 31.03
CA LYS A 283 -0.42 8.42 31.79
C LYS A 283 -1.61 7.50 31.46
N GLY A 284 -2.68 8.03 30.86
CA GLY A 284 -3.87 7.29 30.45
C GLY A 284 -4.36 7.79 29.09
N GLU A 285 -3.45 7.85 28.12
CA GLU A 285 -3.68 8.45 26.80
C GLU A 285 -4.89 7.82 26.12
N LYS A 286 -4.94 6.48 26.08
CA LYS A 286 -6.04 5.72 25.47
C LYS A 286 -7.38 6.03 26.12
N GLU A 287 -7.47 5.94 27.45
CA GLU A 287 -8.71 6.17 28.19
C GLU A 287 -9.17 7.62 28.03
N THR A 288 -8.22 8.55 28.01
CA THR A 288 -8.49 9.98 27.80
C THR A 288 -8.97 10.25 26.39
N PHE A 289 -8.35 9.65 25.38
CA PHE A 289 -8.78 9.73 23.99
C PHE A 289 -10.21 9.22 23.84
N ILE A 290 -10.51 8.02 24.33
CA ILE A 290 -11.86 7.42 24.23
C ILE A 290 -12.90 8.33 24.90
N LYS A 291 -12.63 8.78 26.14
CA LYS A 291 -13.52 9.65 26.89
C LYS A 291 -13.81 10.96 26.15
N ASN A 292 -12.78 11.63 25.64
CA ASN A 292 -12.94 12.91 24.95
C ASN A 292 -13.56 12.75 23.57
N PHE A 293 -13.31 11.62 22.90
CA PHE A 293 -13.94 11.30 21.62
C PHE A 293 -15.45 11.16 21.81
N VAL A 294 -15.88 10.44 22.84
CA VAL A 294 -17.31 10.30 23.17
C VAL A 294 -17.93 11.65 23.56
N LYS A 295 -17.20 12.53 24.25
CA LYS A 295 -17.69 13.90 24.54
C LYS A 295 -17.93 14.72 23.27
N ILE A 296 -17.15 14.52 22.21
CA ILE A 296 -17.26 15.30 20.96
C ILE A 296 -18.27 14.66 20.00
N PHE A 297 -18.22 13.34 19.84
CA PHE A 297 -18.92 12.60 18.79
C PHE A 297 -20.01 11.66 19.30
N GLY A 298 -20.27 11.61 20.61
CA GLY A 298 -21.27 10.71 21.19
C GLY A 298 -22.69 10.91 20.64
N GLY A 299 -23.02 12.15 20.25
CA GLY A 299 -24.29 12.46 19.58
C GLY A 299 -24.38 11.95 18.14
N ASP A 300 -23.25 11.61 17.51
CA ASP A 300 -23.16 11.17 16.11
C ASP A 300 -23.01 9.64 15.99
N ALA A 301 -23.18 8.89 17.09
CA ALA A 301 -23.00 7.44 17.10
C ALA A 301 -23.86 6.73 16.03
N GLY A 302 -25.08 7.24 15.78
CA GLY A 302 -25.94 6.73 14.70
C GLY A 302 -25.36 6.97 13.31
N ASP A 303 -24.85 8.16 13.03
CA ASP A 303 -24.26 8.51 11.73
C ASP A 303 -22.97 7.72 11.47
N ILE A 304 -22.13 7.54 12.49
CA ILE A 304 -20.92 6.73 12.41
C ILE A 304 -21.29 5.26 12.15
N ASN A 305 -22.23 4.71 12.91
CA ASN A 305 -22.71 3.34 12.70
C ASN A 305 -23.27 3.14 11.29
N ASN A 306 -24.07 4.07 10.79
CA ASN A 306 -24.62 4.01 9.43
C ASN A 306 -23.53 4.04 8.37
N ALA A 307 -22.45 4.80 8.59
CA ALA A 307 -21.35 4.91 7.64
C ALA A 307 -20.47 3.65 7.57
N ILE A 308 -20.32 2.91 8.68
CA ILE A 308 -19.36 1.79 8.76
C ILE A 308 -20.00 0.40 8.83
N SER A 309 -21.28 0.30 9.20
CA SER A 309 -21.94 -0.99 9.43
C SER A 309 -21.93 -1.93 8.21
N GLY A 310 -21.93 -1.38 6.99
CA GLY A 310 -21.81 -2.15 5.76
C GLY A 310 -20.44 -2.81 5.55
N ASP A 311 -19.39 -2.27 6.16
CA ASP A 311 -18.05 -2.86 6.11
C ASP A 311 -17.87 -3.95 7.18
N VAL A 312 -18.56 -3.83 8.32
CA VAL A 312 -18.38 -4.71 9.48
C VAL A 312 -19.02 -6.07 9.26
N ASN A 313 -18.19 -7.11 9.28
CA ASN A 313 -18.60 -8.50 9.15
C ASN A 313 -17.79 -9.39 10.11
N PRO A 314 -18.17 -10.68 10.30
CA PRO A 314 -17.49 -11.57 11.23
C PRO A 314 -15.97 -11.70 10.98
N LEU A 315 -15.52 -11.70 9.71
CA LEU A 315 -14.09 -11.79 9.40
C LEU A 315 -13.32 -10.56 9.92
N ILE A 316 -13.88 -9.37 9.76
CA ILE A 316 -13.28 -8.14 10.31
C ILE A 316 -13.28 -8.18 11.84
N VAL A 317 -14.37 -8.57 12.48
CA VAL A 317 -14.44 -8.63 13.95
C VAL A 317 -13.40 -9.61 14.51
N THR A 318 -13.27 -10.79 13.89
CA THR A 318 -12.23 -11.76 14.22
C THR A 318 -10.84 -11.16 14.01
N PHE A 319 -10.59 -10.54 12.86
CA PHE A 319 -9.32 -9.89 12.57
C PHE A 319 -8.93 -8.84 13.63
N LEU A 320 -9.86 -7.95 14.00
CA LEU A 320 -9.63 -6.91 15.00
C LEU A 320 -9.31 -7.48 16.38
N ASN A 321 -9.93 -8.61 16.73
CA ASN A 321 -9.68 -9.29 17.99
C ASN A 321 -8.33 -10.01 18.00
N ASP A 322 -8.03 -10.77 16.95
CA ASP A 322 -6.84 -11.62 16.85
C ASP A 322 -5.54 -10.79 16.80
N HIS A 323 -5.61 -9.59 16.22
CA HIS A 323 -4.49 -8.65 16.16
C HIS A 323 -4.45 -7.66 17.34
N GLY A 324 -5.30 -7.86 18.36
CA GLY A 324 -5.29 -7.04 19.58
C GLY A 324 -5.74 -5.60 19.40
N LEU A 325 -6.40 -5.27 18.28
CA LEU A 325 -6.87 -3.92 17.99
C LEU A 325 -8.07 -3.56 18.90
N VAL A 326 -9.15 -4.34 18.81
CA VAL A 326 -10.35 -4.17 19.63
C VAL A 326 -11.06 -5.50 19.83
N SER A 327 -11.28 -5.87 21.09
CA SER A 327 -12.12 -7.02 21.46
C SER A 327 -13.60 -6.68 21.35
N ALA A 328 -14.42 -7.63 20.86
CA ALA A 328 -15.87 -7.50 20.75
C ALA A 328 -16.31 -6.20 20.07
N PHE A 329 -15.70 -5.89 18.92
CA PHE A 329 -16.02 -4.68 18.15
C PHE A 329 -17.48 -4.68 17.68
N ALA A 330 -18.16 -3.55 17.87
CA ALA A 330 -19.52 -3.33 17.40
C ALA A 330 -19.64 -1.92 16.83
N ALA A 331 -20.17 -1.80 15.61
CA ALA A 331 -20.32 -0.51 14.92
C ALA A 331 -21.25 0.48 15.65
N GLY A 332 -22.19 -0.02 16.46
CA GLY A 332 -23.07 0.80 17.28
C GLY A 332 -22.46 1.29 18.60
N ASP A 333 -21.27 0.80 18.97
CA ASP A 333 -20.60 1.18 20.22
C ASP A 333 -19.51 2.23 19.95
N ILE A 334 -19.83 3.48 20.28
CA ILE A 334 -18.94 4.63 20.09
C ILE A 334 -17.61 4.48 20.86
N ASN A 335 -17.59 3.78 21.99
CA ASN A 335 -16.34 3.55 22.74
C ASN A 335 -15.45 2.57 21.99
N ARG A 336 -16.03 1.54 21.37
CA ARG A 336 -15.29 0.56 20.56
C ARG A 336 -14.77 1.18 19.27
N ILE A 337 -15.52 2.10 18.67
CA ILE A 337 -15.04 2.90 17.53
C ILE A 337 -13.84 3.77 17.96
N ALA A 338 -13.95 4.52 19.06
CA ALA A 338 -12.85 5.33 19.56
C ALA A 338 -11.61 4.49 19.90
N GLN A 339 -11.83 3.31 20.50
CA GLN A 339 -10.77 2.35 20.77
C GLN A 339 -10.11 1.87 19.47
N LEU A 340 -10.89 1.57 18.43
CA LEU A 340 -10.36 1.14 17.14
C LEU A 340 -9.50 2.23 16.51
N ILE A 341 -9.97 3.48 16.50
CA ILE A 341 -9.22 4.62 15.95
C ILE A 341 -7.87 4.75 16.66
N TYR A 342 -7.85 4.68 18.00
CA TYR A 342 -6.62 4.74 18.78
C TYR A 342 -5.70 3.55 18.47
N SER A 343 -6.22 2.32 18.49
CA SER A 343 -5.43 1.12 18.21
C SER A 343 -4.84 1.11 16.81
N VAL A 344 -5.59 1.55 15.79
CA VAL A 344 -5.08 1.67 14.41
C VAL A 344 -3.94 2.68 14.35
N ARG A 345 -4.05 3.83 15.04
CA ARG A 345 -2.94 4.78 15.14
C ARG A 345 -1.70 4.12 15.74
N CYS A 346 -1.84 3.45 16.88
CA CYS A 346 -0.73 2.74 17.54
C CYS A 346 -0.10 1.72 16.60
N SER A 347 -0.90 0.92 15.90
CA SER A 347 -0.38 -0.05 14.93
C SER A 347 0.34 0.58 13.74
N ILE A 348 0.08 1.85 13.37
CA ILE A 348 0.85 2.52 12.33
C ILE A 348 2.17 3.10 12.87
N VAL A 349 2.19 3.63 14.10
CA VAL A 349 3.36 4.38 14.63
C VAL A 349 4.28 3.59 15.56
N HIS A 350 3.82 2.51 16.19
CA HIS A 350 4.60 1.75 17.17
C HIS A 350 5.38 0.59 16.53
N ASN A 351 6.41 0.13 17.24
CA ASN A 351 7.38 -0.85 16.73
C ASN A 351 6.74 -2.24 16.52
N LYS A 352 7.06 -2.83 15.36
CA LYS A 352 6.69 -4.18 14.95
C LYS A 352 7.26 -5.30 15.84
N GLU A 353 8.32 -5.05 16.60
CA GLU A 353 8.93 -6.04 17.50
C GLU A 353 8.08 -6.34 18.74
N SER A 354 7.11 -5.47 19.08
CA SER A 354 6.27 -5.62 20.26
C SER A 354 4.76 -5.64 19.97
N GLU A 355 4.32 -5.11 18.82
CA GLU A 355 2.89 -4.92 18.51
C GLU A 355 2.57 -5.24 17.04
N TYR A 356 1.30 -5.50 16.76
CA TYR A 356 0.81 -5.62 15.39
C TYR A 356 0.98 -4.29 14.65
N HIS A 357 1.69 -4.32 13.52
CA HIS A 357 2.11 -3.12 12.80
C HIS A 357 1.55 -3.05 11.37
N LEU A 358 0.90 -1.94 11.05
CA LEU A 358 0.33 -1.62 9.75
C LEU A 358 1.36 -0.87 8.90
N THR A 359 1.80 -1.45 7.79
CA THR A 359 2.77 -0.83 6.88
C THR A 359 2.33 -0.95 5.43
N ILE A 360 2.47 0.14 4.67
CA ILE A 360 2.16 0.16 3.23
C ILE A 360 2.93 -0.91 2.44
N SER A 361 4.11 -1.31 2.92
CA SER A 361 4.96 -2.31 2.29
C SER A 361 4.38 -3.72 2.36
N PHE A 362 3.44 -3.98 3.27
CA PHE A 362 2.81 -5.30 3.43
C PHE A 362 1.31 -5.17 3.72
N TYR A 363 0.60 -4.59 2.75
CA TYR A 363 -0.82 -4.27 2.90
C TYR A 363 -1.74 -5.49 2.98
N ASP A 364 -1.33 -6.64 2.43
CA ASP A 364 -2.10 -7.88 2.47
C ASP A 364 -2.44 -8.30 3.92
N ASP A 365 -1.54 -8.00 4.88
CA ASP A 365 -1.72 -8.33 6.30
C ASP A 365 -2.92 -7.61 6.93
N PHE A 366 -3.39 -6.52 6.33
CA PHE A 366 -4.52 -5.74 6.81
C PHE A 366 -5.58 -5.47 5.74
N LEU A 367 -5.51 -6.17 4.61
CA LEU A 367 -6.49 -6.08 3.53
C LEU A 367 -7.95 -6.14 4.02
N PRO A 368 -8.33 -7.02 4.98
CA PRO A 368 -9.71 -7.11 5.45
C PRO A 368 -10.26 -5.81 6.06
N ILE A 369 -9.42 -4.98 6.69
CA ILE A 369 -9.86 -3.78 7.42
C ILE A 369 -9.76 -2.49 6.60
N ILE A 370 -9.17 -2.53 5.40
CA ILE A 370 -9.01 -1.35 4.54
C ILE A 370 -10.34 -0.62 4.26
N PRO A 371 -11.45 -1.32 3.90
CA PRO A 371 -12.74 -0.66 3.70
C PRO A 371 -13.23 0.05 4.96
N LEU A 372 -13.16 -0.62 6.13
CA LEU A 372 -13.58 -0.07 7.41
C LEU A 372 -12.77 1.19 7.78
N VAL A 373 -11.43 1.14 7.66
CA VAL A 373 -10.56 2.30 7.92
C VAL A 373 -10.90 3.46 6.99
N ARG A 374 -11.15 3.18 5.71
CA ARG A 374 -11.55 4.19 4.72
C ARG A 374 -12.89 4.84 5.06
N SER A 375 -13.89 4.06 5.45
CA SER A 375 -15.21 4.57 5.86
C SER A 375 -15.11 5.38 7.15
N LEU A 376 -14.30 4.95 8.11
CA LEU A 376 -13.99 5.72 9.32
C LEU A 376 -13.37 7.08 8.99
N ILE A 377 -12.34 7.11 8.12
CA ILE A 377 -11.73 8.39 7.72
C ILE A 377 -12.81 9.33 7.15
N ARG A 378 -13.61 8.86 6.18
CA ARG A 378 -14.64 9.69 5.52
C ARG A 378 -15.65 10.27 6.49
N ILE A 379 -16.21 9.46 7.39
CA ILE A 379 -17.24 9.95 8.32
C ILE A 379 -16.66 10.88 9.36
N ILE A 380 -15.46 10.60 9.88
CA ILE A 380 -14.82 11.43 10.89
C ILE A 380 -14.34 12.77 10.29
N GLU A 381 -13.80 12.77 9.06
CA GLU A 381 -13.49 13.99 8.32
C GLU A 381 -14.70 14.91 8.21
N LYS A 382 -15.85 14.35 7.82
CA LYS A 382 -17.11 15.09 7.72
C LYS A 382 -17.52 15.67 9.07
N LEU A 383 -17.61 14.82 10.11
CA LEU A 383 -18.08 15.21 11.44
C LEU A 383 -17.19 16.25 12.10
N MET A 384 -15.87 16.15 11.94
CA MET A 384 -14.90 17.13 12.43
C MET A 384 -15.21 18.54 11.92
N ILE A 385 -15.44 18.69 10.60
CA ILE A 385 -15.81 19.97 10.01
C ILE A 385 -17.16 20.44 10.53
N GLU A 386 -18.11 19.54 10.78
CA GLU A 386 -19.40 19.89 11.40
C GLU A 386 -19.22 20.42 12.82
N LYS A 387 -18.38 19.80 13.65
CA LYS A 387 -18.15 20.27 15.03
C LYS A 387 -17.52 21.66 15.07
N ILE A 388 -16.62 21.96 14.14
CA ILE A 388 -16.05 23.30 13.96
C ILE A 388 -17.16 24.27 13.52
N LYS A 389 -17.97 23.89 12.52
CA LYS A 389 -19.06 24.71 11.97
C LYS A 389 -20.21 24.97 12.96
N THR A 390 -20.43 24.11 13.95
CA THR A 390 -21.55 24.25 14.90
C THR A 390 -21.15 24.86 16.25
N ASN A 391 -19.90 25.34 16.41
CA ASN A 391 -19.41 25.84 17.69
C ASN A 391 -19.60 24.83 18.83
N HIS A 392 -19.19 23.58 18.59
CA HIS A 392 -19.44 22.50 19.54
C HIS A 392 -18.86 22.83 20.94
N GLY A 393 -19.73 22.79 21.96
CA GLY A 393 -19.42 23.34 23.29
C GLY A 393 -18.24 22.70 24.01
N ASN A 394 -17.90 21.45 23.68
CA ASN A 394 -16.75 20.76 24.27
C ASN A 394 -15.41 21.15 23.62
N ILE A 395 -15.37 21.86 22.49
CA ILE A 395 -14.10 22.22 21.81
C ILE A 395 -13.97 23.72 21.53
N LYS A 396 -15.04 24.47 21.72
CA LYS A 396 -15.06 25.93 21.65
C LYS A 396 -14.56 26.52 22.96
N TYR A 397 -13.59 27.43 22.88
CA TYR A 397 -13.17 28.19 24.06
C TYR A 397 -14.23 29.21 24.47
N PRO A 398 -14.44 29.43 25.78
CA PRO A 398 -15.34 30.49 26.27
C PRO A 398 -14.91 31.91 25.87
N GLN A 399 -13.64 32.09 25.50
CA GLN A 399 -13.04 33.36 25.09
C GLN A 399 -12.56 33.27 23.64
N ARG A 400 -12.39 34.41 22.96
CA ARG A 400 -11.96 34.46 21.55
C ARG A 400 -10.62 33.75 21.27
N GLY A 401 -9.76 33.63 22.28
CA GLY A 401 -8.54 32.84 22.25
C GLY A 401 -8.01 32.59 23.66
N ILE A 402 -7.05 31.67 23.79
CA ILE A 402 -6.30 31.47 25.04
C ILE A 402 -4.97 32.23 24.90
N GLN A 403 -4.78 33.28 25.69
CA GLN A 403 -3.46 33.90 25.84
C GLN A 403 -2.71 33.13 26.92
N LEU A 404 -1.63 32.45 26.53
CA LEU A 404 -0.73 31.76 27.45
C LEU A 404 0.31 32.70 28.10
N TYR A 405 0.15 34.02 27.90
CA TYR A 405 1.00 35.08 28.43
C TYR A 405 0.21 36.37 28.64
#